data_AF-A0A9N9QI18-F1
#
_entry.id   AF-A0A9N9QI18-F1
#
_cell.length_a   1.000
_cell.length_b   1.000
_cell.length_c   1.000
_cell.angle_alpha   90.00
_cell.angle_beta   90.00
_cell.angle_gamma   90.00
#
_symmetry.space_group_name_H-M   'P 1'
#
loop_
_entity.id
_entity.type
_entity.pdbx_description
1 polymer ?
#
loop_
_entity_poly.entity_id
_entity_poly.type
_entity_poly.pdbx_seq_one_letter_code
_entity_poly.pdbx_strand_id
1 'polypeptide(L)'
;MIGIVPTRQIFLINQAALVSLKLVIKKKMSYNRFLPDNGLPVPNYSNFSGAPINFLRSLSEANVHFIGDPPEQPQPPPGYTSAFPISSYKLMCGHHSKYRDYGISSDPEDYQKTRNAISRDWINVPIRFQKNSAFEKSFKFSVMSFNVLAQELLQQHPDLYCRHNHLALKWEERWKRIHEEISNYRPDIVCLQEVQESHLSEYFLKQLKLLGYCGIYKKRTGFTCDGCAIFYKMKSVSLLEHVTVEFMQPNIPLLDRNNVAIVAVLCPKGLPDSKFVVATTHLLYNPKRQDVRLAQMQILLAEIERLSFHLDSKKQKKYLPIILNGDFNATPTSSLYEFISKGHLKYEHLAAKKLDDKGIPCQGPVLIPSDLQITDNCQHALLVEVRDAYYKTYESNDKDSKHHEYLMGLSKKVDLNKLHRSANNVCSPNCSSVRKENLFSTGALSHLFAFKSAYRHGDPANPQATTFQNEWVMVDYIFYSGKKKNGQFRDDKLKLSGYLRLPYRSELEGFKIPNDSFGSDHFCLVAKFLLNTGP
;
A
#
# COMPACT_ATOMS: atom_id res chain seq x y z
N MET A 1 25.77 56.14 18.62
CA MET A 1 26.61 55.80 19.79
C MET A 1 26.60 54.29 19.91
N ILE A 2 27.43 53.53 19.19
CA ILE A 2 28.81 53.16 19.51
C ILE A 2 29.07 53.06 21.02
N GLY A 3 29.16 51.82 21.49
CA GLY A 3 29.76 51.39 22.76
C GLY A 3 30.29 49.97 22.57
N ILE A 4 31.58 49.78 22.80
CA ILE A 4 32.42 48.65 22.37
C ILE A 4 32.93 47.89 23.62
N VAL A 5 32.81 46.54 23.62
CA VAL A 5 33.73 45.49 24.18
C VAL A 5 33.76 45.28 25.74
N PRO A 6 34.12 44.08 26.31
CA PRO A 6 34.82 42.91 25.71
C PRO A 6 34.29 41.48 25.92
N THR A 7 34.79 40.65 25.01
CA THR A 7 35.00 39.20 24.99
C THR A 7 35.70 38.63 26.24
N ARG A 8 35.13 37.59 26.88
CA ARG A 8 35.82 36.49 27.61
C ARG A 8 34.80 35.52 28.25
N GLN A 9 34.51 34.40 27.59
CA GLN A 9 34.20 33.08 28.19
C GLN A 9 33.85 32.07 27.08
N ILE A 10 34.87 31.71 26.31
CA ILE A 10 34.93 30.45 25.56
C ILE A 10 36.07 29.69 26.23
N PHE A 11 35.76 28.80 27.16
CA PHE A 11 36.60 27.70 27.67
C PHE A 11 35.92 27.17 28.94
N LEU A 12 35.31 25.98 28.83
CA LEU A 12 34.80 25.07 29.89
C LEU A 12 33.43 24.51 29.47
N ILE A 13 33.47 23.45 28.68
CA ILE A 13 32.69 22.19 28.74
C ILE A 13 33.08 21.45 27.45
N ASN A 14 34.32 20.98 27.40
CA ASN A 14 34.81 20.11 26.32
C ASN A 14 36.00 19.25 26.78
N GLN A 15 35.92 18.72 28.01
CA GLN A 15 36.91 17.77 28.56
C GLN A 15 36.33 16.54 29.26
N ALA A 16 35.02 16.26 29.16
CA ALA A 16 34.44 15.02 29.70
C ALA A 16 34.08 13.96 28.61
N ALA A 17 34.11 14.31 27.32
CA ALA A 17 33.68 13.41 26.25
C ALA A 17 34.82 12.67 25.51
N LEU A 18 36.08 12.88 25.90
CA LEU A 18 37.27 12.33 25.21
C LEU A 18 38.04 11.26 26.01
N VAL A 19 37.52 10.85 27.18
CA VAL A 19 38.17 9.82 28.03
C VAL A 19 37.49 8.43 27.94
N SER A 20 36.25 8.34 27.45
CA SER A 20 35.53 7.04 27.38
C SER A 20 35.62 6.30 26.04
N LEU A 21 36.32 6.84 25.04
CA LEU A 21 36.48 6.19 23.72
C LEU A 21 37.85 5.49 23.53
N LYS A 22 38.75 5.52 24.52
CA LYS A 22 40.08 4.87 24.46
C LYS A 22 40.22 3.58 25.27
N LEU A 23 39.14 3.09 25.90
CA LEU A 23 39.15 1.87 26.71
C LEU A 23 38.40 0.67 26.09
N VAL A 24 37.74 0.84 24.94
CA VAL A 24 37.04 -0.25 24.23
C VAL A 24 37.84 -0.82 23.04
N ILE A 25 38.91 -0.14 22.61
CA ILE A 25 39.82 -0.61 21.56
C ILE A 25 41.17 -1.01 22.20
N LYS A 26 41.14 -2.00 23.09
CA LYS A 26 42.37 -2.71 23.54
C LYS A 26 42.14 -4.10 24.16
N LYS A 27 41.01 -4.75 23.87
CA LYS A 27 40.72 -6.12 24.34
C LYS A 27 40.16 -7.06 23.27
N LYS A 28 40.49 -6.79 22.00
CA LYS A 28 40.26 -7.69 20.86
C LYS A 28 41.61 -7.94 20.18
N MET A 29 42.43 -8.79 20.80
CA MET A 29 43.58 -9.50 20.22
C MET A 29 44.34 -10.16 21.37
N SER A 30 43.99 -11.40 21.71
CA SER A 30 44.94 -12.47 22.06
C SER A 30 44.14 -13.72 22.43
N TYR A 31 44.27 -14.76 21.61
CA TYR A 31 44.50 -16.17 21.97
C TYR A 31 43.85 -17.12 20.96
N ASN A 32 44.72 -17.67 20.10
CA ASN A 32 44.53 -18.95 19.43
C ASN A 32 45.79 -19.76 19.75
N ARG A 33 45.66 -20.89 20.50
CA ARG A 33 46.48 -22.10 20.32
C ARG A 33 46.13 -23.25 21.30
N PHE A 34 45.93 -24.42 20.69
CA PHE A 34 46.08 -25.82 21.15
C PHE A 34 45.01 -26.55 22.02
N LEU A 35 44.57 -27.69 21.45
CA LEU A 35 43.81 -28.87 21.94
C LEU A 35 44.64 -29.74 22.94
N PRO A 36 44.13 -30.78 23.68
CA PRO A 36 43.20 -31.84 23.23
C PRO A 36 42.20 -32.48 24.25
N ASP A 37 41.48 -33.50 23.74
CA ASP A 37 40.44 -34.39 24.30
C ASP A 37 40.53 -34.85 25.77
N ASN A 38 39.36 -34.99 26.43
CA ASN A 38 38.95 -36.16 27.25
C ASN A 38 37.51 -35.99 27.78
N GLY A 39 36.74 -37.09 27.84
CA GLY A 39 35.27 -37.09 27.91
C GLY A 39 34.57 -37.23 29.26
N LEU A 40 33.24 -36.98 29.21
CA LEU A 40 32.10 -37.44 30.05
C LEU A 40 32.10 -37.14 31.58
N PRO A 41 30.95 -37.14 32.29
CA PRO A 41 29.53 -37.05 31.89
C PRO A 41 28.69 -35.97 32.63
N VAL A 42 27.44 -35.89 32.19
CA VAL A 42 26.23 -35.16 32.62
C VAL A 42 25.95 -35.15 34.14
N PRO A 43 25.26 -34.12 34.68
CA PRO A 43 24.01 -34.41 35.41
C PRO A 43 22.80 -33.60 34.96
N ASN A 44 21.69 -34.33 34.86
CA ASN A 44 20.32 -33.90 34.64
C ASN A 44 19.82 -33.00 35.77
N TYR A 45 19.15 -31.90 35.41
CA TYR A 45 17.95 -31.46 36.12
C TYR A 45 16.85 -31.14 35.10
N SER A 46 16.02 -32.15 34.89
CA SER A 46 14.68 -32.07 34.33
C SER A 46 13.74 -31.30 35.27
N ASN A 47 12.74 -30.66 34.64
CA ASN A 47 11.46 -30.18 35.18
C ASN A 47 11.36 -28.68 35.52
N PHE A 48 11.03 -27.89 34.50
CA PHE A 48 9.74 -27.17 34.49
C PHE A 48 9.21 -27.14 33.04
N SER A 49 8.25 -28.03 32.79
CA SER A 49 7.43 -28.06 31.58
C SER A 49 6.17 -27.24 31.79
N GLY A 50 5.66 -26.60 30.73
CA GLY A 50 4.23 -26.27 30.63
C GLY A 50 3.83 -24.93 30.03
N ALA A 51 4.03 -24.72 28.72
CA ALA A 51 3.12 -23.93 27.86
C ALA A 51 3.41 -24.23 26.37
N PRO A 52 2.39 -24.28 25.49
CA PRO A 52 2.35 -25.33 24.46
C PRO A 52 2.79 -24.87 23.06
N ILE A 53 3.64 -25.71 22.46
CA ILE A 53 4.00 -25.78 21.03
C ILE A 53 2.79 -26.07 20.10
N ASN A 54 1.57 -26.15 20.64
CA ASN A 54 0.34 -26.40 19.88
C ASN A 54 -0.29 -25.15 19.23
N PHE A 55 0.20 -23.94 19.48
CA PHE A 55 -0.35 -22.73 18.84
C PHE A 55 0.14 -22.54 17.39
N LEU A 56 1.32 -23.07 17.05
CA LEU A 56 1.91 -22.93 15.71
C LEU A 56 1.44 -24.03 14.74
N ARG A 57 0.89 -25.13 15.24
CA ARG A 57 0.39 -26.24 14.42
C ARG A 57 -1.09 -26.13 14.05
N SER A 58 -1.87 -25.26 14.71
CA SER A 58 -3.28 -25.01 14.33
C SER A 58 -3.45 -23.86 13.31
N LEU A 59 -2.36 -23.23 12.88
CA LEU A 59 -2.38 -22.16 11.88
C LEU A 59 -2.02 -22.66 10.46
N SER A 60 -1.53 -23.89 10.31
CA SER A 60 -1.34 -24.53 8.99
C SER A 60 -2.63 -25.02 8.34
N GLU A 61 -3.77 -24.90 9.03
CA GLU A 61 -5.12 -25.19 8.52
C GLU A 61 -5.94 -23.91 8.23
N ALA A 62 -5.35 -22.74 8.44
CA ALA A 62 -5.87 -21.48 7.94
C ALA A 62 -5.17 -21.17 6.61
N ASN A 63 -5.88 -21.32 5.48
CA ASN A 63 -5.43 -20.89 4.16
C ASN A 63 -5.20 -19.36 4.13
N VAL A 64 -4.10 -18.89 4.71
CA VAL A 64 -3.61 -17.51 4.66
C VAL A 64 -2.10 -17.58 4.47
N HIS A 65 -1.59 -16.96 3.41
CA HIS A 65 -0.15 -16.78 3.23
C HIS A 65 0.30 -15.60 4.13
N PHE A 66 0.84 -15.91 5.31
CA PHE A 66 1.56 -14.94 6.11
C PHE A 66 2.88 -14.59 5.40
N ILE A 67 3.09 -13.32 5.05
CA ILE A 67 4.40 -12.79 4.64
C ILE A 67 4.78 -11.66 5.58
N GLY A 68 5.24 -12.06 6.76
CA GLY A 68 6.17 -11.29 7.57
C GLY A 68 7.33 -12.22 7.85
N ASP A 69 8.54 -11.87 7.41
CA ASP A 69 9.74 -12.53 7.93
C ASP A 69 9.70 -12.40 9.47
N PRO A 70 10.03 -13.46 10.23
CA PRO A 70 10.18 -13.30 11.66
C PRO A 70 11.24 -12.21 11.89
N PRO A 71 11.00 -11.21 12.77
CA PRO A 71 12.03 -10.23 13.07
C PRO A 71 13.26 -10.98 13.62
N GLU A 72 14.43 -10.79 13.01
CA GLU A 72 15.69 -10.98 13.71
C GLU A 72 15.62 -10.05 14.92
N GLN A 73 15.44 -10.63 16.11
CA GLN A 73 15.51 -9.87 17.35
C GLN A 73 16.93 -9.32 17.50
N PRO A 74 17.16 -8.01 17.50
CA PRO A 74 18.38 -7.49 18.09
C PRO A 74 18.26 -7.78 19.59
N GLN A 75 19.19 -8.57 20.14
CA GLN A 75 19.25 -8.75 21.58
C GLN A 75 19.38 -7.37 22.25
N PRO A 76 18.57 -7.07 23.28
CA PRO A 76 18.77 -5.85 24.05
C PRO A 76 20.15 -5.90 24.70
N PRO A 77 20.90 -4.78 24.75
CA PRO A 77 22.13 -4.73 25.52
C PRO A 77 21.82 -5.10 26.98
N PRO A 78 22.66 -5.93 27.63
CA PRO A 78 22.42 -6.33 29.01
C PRO A 78 22.52 -5.10 29.92
N GLY A 79 21.43 -4.76 30.62
CA GLY A 79 21.48 -3.78 31.72
C GLY A 79 20.40 -2.71 31.82
N TYR A 80 19.23 -2.83 31.19
CA TYR A 80 18.10 -1.92 31.46
C TYR A 80 16.89 -2.68 32.00
N THR A 81 16.77 -2.71 33.33
CA THR A 81 15.50 -2.92 34.02
C THR A 81 14.77 -1.59 34.07
N SER A 82 13.66 -1.45 33.33
CA SER A 82 12.72 -0.35 33.56
C SER A 82 11.36 -0.93 33.95
N ALA A 83 11.18 -1.13 35.25
CA ALA A 83 9.86 -1.06 35.84
C ALA A 83 9.44 0.42 35.79
N PHE A 84 8.45 0.75 34.97
CA PHE A 84 7.75 2.02 35.09
C PHE A 84 6.43 1.79 35.83
N PRO A 85 6.15 2.55 36.90
CA PRO A 85 4.89 2.44 37.62
C PRO A 85 3.75 3.00 36.76
N ILE A 86 2.61 2.32 36.81
CA ILE A 86 1.34 2.80 36.26
C ILE A 86 0.96 4.05 37.05
N SER A 87 1.24 5.23 36.46
CA SER A 87 0.72 6.51 36.93
C SER A 87 -0.64 6.75 36.29
N SER A 88 -1.66 6.87 37.12
CA SER A 88 -3.02 7.27 36.77
C SER A 88 -3.03 8.73 36.29
N TYR A 89 -2.95 8.95 34.98
CA TYR A 89 -3.16 10.28 34.40
C TYR A 89 -4.63 10.66 34.49
N LYS A 90 -4.93 11.49 35.50
CA LYS A 90 -6.18 12.23 35.63
C LYS A 90 -6.16 13.33 34.56
N LEU A 91 -6.97 13.19 33.51
CA LEU A 91 -7.18 14.23 32.50
C LEU A 91 -7.65 15.52 33.21
N MET A 92 -6.82 16.55 33.24
CA MET A 92 -7.22 17.91 33.59
C MET A 92 -7.41 18.69 32.29
N CYS A 93 -8.61 18.62 31.73
CA CYS A 93 -9.06 19.59 30.73
C CYS A 93 -9.66 20.78 31.47
N GLY A 94 -9.11 21.98 31.22
CA GLY A 94 -9.49 23.22 31.87
C GLY A 94 -10.97 23.52 31.76
N HIS A 95 -11.59 23.86 32.89
CA HIS A 95 -12.95 24.38 32.96
C HIS A 95 -13.03 25.73 32.26
N HIS A 96 -13.56 25.75 31.03
CA HIS A 96 -14.28 26.91 30.51
C HIS A 96 -15.72 26.49 30.19
N SER A 97 -16.57 26.77 31.18
CA SER A 97 -18.02 26.74 31.13
C SER A 97 -18.52 27.67 30.03
N LYS A 98 -19.10 27.07 28.98
CA LYS A 98 -20.26 27.51 28.17
C LYS A 98 -20.26 26.73 26.84
N TYR A 99 -20.68 25.47 26.87
CA TYR A 99 -21.05 24.76 25.66
C TYR A 99 -22.41 24.11 25.88
N ARG A 100 -23.37 24.44 25.01
CA ARG A 100 -24.63 23.72 24.89
C ARG A 100 -24.28 22.27 24.57
N ASP A 101 -24.64 21.36 25.46
CA ASP A 101 -24.75 19.94 25.16
C ASP A 101 -25.68 19.79 23.95
N TYR A 102 -25.10 19.49 22.79
CA TYR A 102 -25.83 18.72 21.80
C TYR A 102 -25.82 17.29 22.34
N GLY A 103 -26.81 16.99 23.17
CA GLY A 103 -27.06 15.62 23.63
C GLY A 103 -27.33 14.74 22.40
N ILE A 104 -26.32 13.99 21.99
CA ILE A 104 -26.49 12.89 21.03
C ILE A 104 -26.95 11.71 21.86
N SER A 105 -28.20 11.33 21.64
CA SER A 105 -28.87 10.23 22.32
C SER A 105 -28.28 8.91 21.82
N SER A 106 -28.01 7.95 22.71
CA SER A 106 -27.65 6.58 22.34
C SER A 106 -28.88 5.76 21.93
N ASP A 107 -29.86 6.39 21.27
CA ASP A 107 -31.13 5.81 20.85
C ASP A 107 -30.96 5.17 19.46
N PRO A 108 -31.35 3.90 19.26
CA PRO A 108 -31.40 3.25 17.95
C PRO A 108 -32.14 4.05 16.86
N GLU A 109 -33.11 4.90 17.23
CA GLU A 109 -33.76 5.80 16.28
C GLU A 109 -32.83 6.90 15.75
N ASP A 110 -31.91 7.41 16.58
CA ASP A 110 -30.95 8.47 16.21
C ASP A 110 -29.85 7.94 15.28
N TYR A 111 -29.46 6.67 15.49
CA TYR A 111 -28.57 5.92 14.58
C TYR A 111 -29.15 5.81 13.17
N GLN A 112 -30.41 5.38 13.05
CA GLN A 112 -31.04 5.19 11.74
C GLN A 112 -31.30 6.55 11.06
N LYS A 113 -31.67 7.59 11.83
CA LYS A 113 -31.80 8.97 11.34
C LYS A 113 -30.49 9.51 10.77
N THR A 114 -29.38 9.32 11.47
CA THR A 114 -28.04 9.78 11.03
C THR A 114 -27.57 9.06 9.77
N ARG A 115 -27.77 7.73 9.69
CA ARG A 115 -27.43 6.94 8.48
C ARG A 115 -28.35 7.26 7.30
N ASN A 116 -29.62 7.56 7.55
CA ASN A 116 -30.56 7.98 6.52
C ASN A 116 -30.31 9.42 6.03
N ALA A 117 -29.72 10.28 6.87
CA ALA A 117 -29.37 11.65 6.50
C ALA A 117 -28.30 11.72 5.40
N ILE A 118 -27.37 10.75 5.41
CA ILE A 118 -26.40 10.57 4.33
C ILE A 118 -26.87 9.43 3.43
N SER A 119 -27.60 9.78 2.36
CA SER A 119 -27.91 8.79 1.33
C SER A 119 -26.60 8.12 0.88
N ARG A 120 -26.66 6.82 0.57
CA ARG A 120 -25.59 6.01 -0.02
C ARG A 120 -26.18 5.14 -1.13
N ASP A 121 -26.94 5.75 -2.04
CA ASP A 121 -27.66 5.01 -3.07
C ASP A 121 -26.74 4.42 -4.15
N TRP A 122 -27.18 3.31 -4.76
CA TRP A 122 -26.50 2.74 -5.92
C TRP A 122 -26.74 3.59 -7.16
N ILE A 123 -25.66 4.06 -7.77
CA ILE A 123 -25.67 4.71 -9.08
C ILE A 123 -25.40 3.65 -10.15
N ASN A 124 -26.38 3.40 -11.01
CA ASN A 124 -26.22 2.51 -12.15
C ASN A 124 -25.50 3.22 -13.29
N VAL A 125 -24.51 2.55 -13.88
CA VAL A 125 -23.76 3.05 -15.04
C VAL A 125 -24.20 2.24 -16.25
N PRO A 126 -24.85 2.86 -17.26
CA PRO A 126 -25.30 2.15 -18.45
C PRO A 126 -24.14 1.52 -19.21
N ILE A 127 -24.15 0.20 -19.35
CA ILE A 127 -23.17 -0.53 -20.15
C ILE A 127 -23.65 -0.54 -21.60
N ARG A 128 -22.88 0.09 -22.50
CA ARG A 128 -23.13 -0.01 -23.93
C ARG A 128 -22.61 -1.37 -24.44
N PHE A 129 -23.51 -2.29 -24.72
CA PHE A 129 -23.18 -3.50 -25.46
C PHE A 129 -23.04 -3.15 -26.95
N GLN A 130 -22.01 -3.68 -27.61
CA GLN A 130 -21.95 -3.59 -29.07
C GLN A 130 -23.02 -4.54 -29.63
N LYS A 131 -23.77 -4.07 -30.64
CA LYS A 131 -25.01 -4.69 -31.16
C LYS A 131 -24.89 -6.15 -31.66
N ASN A 132 -23.70 -6.79 -31.60
CA ASN A 132 -23.46 -8.17 -32.04
C ASN A 132 -22.86 -9.11 -30.95
N SER A 133 -22.80 -8.73 -29.67
CA SER A 133 -22.12 -9.54 -28.62
C SER A 133 -23.01 -10.60 -27.95
N ALA A 134 -23.92 -11.25 -28.69
CA ALA A 134 -24.98 -12.10 -28.14
C ALA A 134 -24.52 -13.37 -27.38
N PHE A 135 -23.21 -13.61 -27.21
CA PHE A 135 -22.67 -14.83 -26.58
C PHE A 135 -21.48 -14.60 -25.62
N GLU A 136 -21.12 -13.36 -25.25
CA GLU A 136 -20.00 -13.16 -24.30
C GLU A 136 -20.44 -13.54 -22.87
N LYS A 137 -19.92 -14.67 -22.37
CA LYS A 137 -19.92 -14.94 -20.93
C LYS A 137 -19.25 -13.74 -20.25
N SER A 138 -19.83 -13.31 -19.14
CA SER A 138 -19.31 -12.17 -18.41
C SER A 138 -19.39 -12.43 -16.92
N PHE A 139 -18.34 -12.02 -16.21
CA PHE A 139 -18.26 -12.13 -14.77
C PHE A 139 -18.63 -10.80 -14.15
N LYS A 140 -19.76 -10.78 -13.43
CA LYS A 140 -20.17 -9.63 -12.61
C LYS A 140 -19.55 -9.78 -11.24
N PHE A 141 -18.91 -8.73 -10.75
CA PHE A 141 -18.34 -8.73 -9.41
C PHE A 141 -18.28 -7.32 -8.84
N SER A 142 -18.03 -7.24 -7.54
CA SER A 142 -17.95 -5.99 -6.81
C SER A 142 -16.66 -5.86 -6.02
N VAL A 143 -16.13 -4.65 -5.95
CA VAL A 143 -14.91 -4.31 -5.21
C VAL A 143 -15.23 -3.20 -4.21
N MET A 144 -14.83 -3.41 -2.96
CA MET A 144 -14.82 -2.41 -1.91
C MET A 144 -13.39 -1.91 -1.67
N SER A 145 -13.20 -0.61 -1.48
CA SER A 145 -11.98 0.02 -0.97
C SER A 145 -12.32 0.79 0.30
N PHE A 146 -11.63 0.55 1.40
CA PHE A 146 -11.99 1.17 2.67
C PHE A 146 -10.78 1.31 3.63
N ASN A 147 -10.40 2.55 3.93
CA ASN A 147 -9.54 2.85 5.07
C ASN A 147 -10.35 2.70 6.36
N VAL A 148 -9.97 1.77 7.24
CA VAL A 148 -10.77 1.37 8.42
C VAL A 148 -10.32 2.03 9.72
N LEU A 149 -9.35 2.94 9.66
CA LEU A 149 -8.77 3.68 10.78
C LEU A 149 -8.24 2.74 11.89
N ALA A 150 -6.93 2.53 11.92
CA ALA A 150 -6.32 1.70 12.96
C ALA A 150 -6.56 2.33 14.34
N GLN A 151 -6.89 1.52 15.34
CA GLN A 151 -7.20 2.03 16.69
C GLN A 151 -5.98 2.71 17.33
N GLU A 152 -4.79 2.16 17.14
CA GLU A 152 -3.55 2.76 17.63
C GLU A 152 -3.26 4.10 16.94
N LEU A 153 -3.54 4.25 15.64
CA LEU A 153 -3.37 5.52 14.94
C LEU A 153 -4.37 6.58 15.43
N LEU A 154 -5.63 6.20 15.62
CA LEU A 154 -6.65 7.05 16.25
C LEU A 154 -6.17 7.56 17.62
N GLN A 155 -5.66 6.67 18.46
CA GLN A 155 -5.19 6.99 19.81
C GLN A 155 -3.92 7.86 19.83
N GLN A 156 -3.07 7.74 18.82
CA GLN A 156 -1.87 8.59 18.65
C GLN A 156 -2.20 10.02 18.22
N HIS A 157 -3.42 10.27 17.72
CA HIS A 157 -3.87 11.56 17.22
C HIS A 157 -5.14 12.08 17.93
N PRO A 158 -5.12 12.25 19.26
CA PRO A 158 -6.30 12.64 20.03
C PRO A 158 -6.88 14.00 19.62
N ASP A 159 -6.04 14.91 19.14
CA ASP A 159 -6.47 16.25 18.69
C ASP A 159 -7.48 16.19 17.53
N LEU A 160 -7.37 15.19 16.65
CA LEU A 160 -8.26 15.00 15.50
C LEU A 160 -9.67 14.54 15.93
N TYR A 161 -9.76 13.83 17.05
CA TYR A 161 -10.99 13.17 17.51
C TYR A 161 -11.51 13.69 18.87
N CYS A 162 -10.94 14.77 19.39
CA CYS A 162 -11.27 15.33 20.69
C CYS A 162 -12.73 15.80 20.83
N ARG A 163 -13.43 16.02 19.71
CA ARG A 163 -14.83 16.48 19.66
C ARG A 163 -15.79 15.39 19.15
N HIS A 164 -15.38 14.14 19.20
CA HIS A 164 -16.18 12.97 18.82
C HIS A 164 -16.74 12.28 20.05
N ASN A 165 -17.80 11.48 19.87
CA ASN A 165 -18.30 10.62 20.94
C ASN A 165 -17.25 9.55 21.30
N HIS A 166 -16.64 9.64 22.47
CA HIS A 166 -15.57 8.72 22.91
C HIS A 166 -16.01 7.26 22.96
N LEU A 167 -17.30 6.96 23.17
CA LEU A 167 -17.80 5.59 23.13
C LEU A 167 -17.77 5.04 21.70
N ALA A 168 -18.15 5.85 20.71
CA ALA A 168 -18.10 5.49 19.30
C ALA A 168 -16.68 5.32 18.76
N LEU A 169 -15.66 5.90 19.42
CA LEU A 169 -14.24 5.75 19.04
C LEU A 169 -13.61 4.42 19.49
N LYS A 170 -14.26 3.66 20.38
CA LYS A 170 -13.76 2.36 20.84
C LYS A 170 -13.76 1.37 19.69
N TRP A 171 -12.71 0.53 19.61
CA TRP A 171 -12.54 -0.41 18.50
C TRP A 171 -13.75 -1.34 18.34
N GLU A 172 -14.29 -1.85 19.44
CA GLU A 172 -15.41 -2.80 19.44
C GLU A 172 -16.66 -2.16 18.82
N GLU A 173 -16.86 -0.87 19.07
CA GLU A 173 -17.98 -0.11 18.51
C GLU A 173 -17.74 0.21 17.03
N ARG A 174 -16.55 0.70 16.68
CA ARG A 174 -16.18 0.97 15.28
C ARG A 174 -16.26 -0.29 14.43
N TRP A 175 -15.75 -1.41 14.94
CA TRP A 175 -15.75 -2.70 14.28
C TRP A 175 -17.16 -3.16 13.92
N LYS A 176 -18.14 -3.03 14.83
CA LYS A 176 -19.55 -3.39 14.52
C LYS A 176 -20.03 -2.68 13.25
N ARG A 177 -19.76 -1.38 13.13
CA ARG A 177 -20.15 -0.54 11.98
C ARG A 177 -19.39 -0.91 10.72
N ILE A 178 -18.07 -1.10 10.80
CA ILE A 178 -17.22 -1.53 9.67
C ILE A 178 -17.66 -2.90 9.16
N HIS A 179 -17.89 -3.85 10.07
CA HIS A 179 -18.34 -5.20 9.76
C HIS A 179 -19.74 -5.19 9.15
N GLU A 180 -20.66 -4.35 9.65
CA GLU A 180 -21.97 -4.14 9.04
C GLU A 180 -21.88 -3.60 7.61
N GLU A 181 -21.00 -2.63 7.33
CA GLU A 181 -20.80 -2.14 5.96
C GLU A 181 -20.35 -3.25 5.01
N ILE A 182 -19.35 -4.04 5.41
CA ILE A 182 -18.88 -5.19 4.62
C ILE A 182 -19.99 -6.24 4.45
N SER A 183 -20.73 -6.53 5.53
CA SER A 183 -21.80 -7.54 5.56
C SER A 183 -23.04 -7.16 4.76
N ASN A 184 -23.36 -5.87 4.70
CA ASN A 184 -24.53 -5.35 3.99
C ASN A 184 -24.26 -5.26 2.50
N TYR A 185 -23.10 -4.73 2.10
CA TYR A 185 -22.75 -4.60 0.68
C TYR A 185 -22.27 -5.91 0.06
N ARG A 186 -21.77 -6.86 0.86
CA ARG A 186 -21.29 -8.19 0.44
C ARG A 186 -20.43 -8.14 -0.84
N PRO A 187 -19.37 -7.31 -0.90
CA PRO A 187 -18.55 -7.23 -2.09
C PRO A 187 -17.91 -8.58 -2.44
N ASP A 188 -17.45 -8.78 -3.67
CA ASP A 188 -16.69 -9.98 -4.02
C ASP A 188 -15.24 -9.89 -3.58
N ILE A 189 -14.71 -8.65 -3.54
CA ILE A 189 -13.35 -8.32 -3.13
C ILE A 189 -13.41 -7.10 -2.19
N VAL A 190 -12.74 -7.17 -1.05
CA VAL A 190 -12.59 -6.08 -0.08
C VAL A 190 -11.12 -5.71 0.01
N CYS A 191 -10.78 -4.47 -0.31
CA CYS A 191 -9.44 -3.92 -0.16
C CYS A 191 -9.45 -2.94 1.00
N LEU A 192 -8.62 -3.18 2.01
CA LEU A 192 -8.59 -2.40 3.25
C LEU A 192 -7.24 -1.72 3.46
N GLN A 193 -7.27 -0.53 4.03
CA GLN A 193 -6.11 0.23 4.51
C GLN A 193 -6.24 0.48 6.01
N GLU A 194 -5.13 0.72 6.70
CA GLU A 194 -5.07 0.86 8.16
C GLU A 194 -5.64 -0.34 8.93
N VAL A 195 -5.42 -1.54 8.41
CA VAL A 195 -5.76 -2.78 9.12
C VAL A 195 -4.73 -3.00 10.22
N GLN A 196 -5.11 -2.82 11.47
CA GLN A 196 -4.23 -3.03 12.62
C GLN A 196 -3.90 -4.52 12.82
N GLU A 197 -2.62 -4.84 12.97
CA GLU A 197 -2.11 -6.21 13.08
C GLU A 197 -2.70 -6.96 14.28
N SER A 198 -2.76 -6.33 15.46
CA SER A 198 -3.30 -6.96 16.67
C SER A 198 -4.79 -7.32 16.55
N HIS A 199 -5.55 -6.63 15.68
CA HIS A 199 -6.96 -6.90 15.42
C HIS A 199 -7.18 -7.90 14.28
N LEU A 200 -6.13 -8.24 13.52
CA LEU A 200 -6.23 -9.01 12.29
C LEU A 200 -6.88 -10.39 12.51
N SER A 201 -6.41 -11.15 13.50
CA SER A 201 -6.85 -12.53 13.71
C SER A 201 -8.32 -12.62 14.13
N GLU A 202 -8.70 -11.87 15.16
CA GLU A 202 -10.02 -11.96 15.79
C GLU A 202 -11.11 -11.27 14.96
N TYR A 203 -10.82 -10.07 14.46
CA TYR A 203 -11.82 -9.24 13.81
C TYR A 203 -11.86 -9.51 12.30
N PHE A 204 -10.74 -9.39 11.61
CA PHE A 204 -10.75 -9.50 10.15
C PHE A 204 -10.76 -10.95 9.67
N LEU A 205 -9.77 -11.76 10.04
CA LEU A 205 -9.63 -13.13 9.52
C LEU A 205 -10.80 -14.02 9.95
N LYS A 206 -11.10 -14.08 11.25
CA LYS A 206 -12.19 -14.92 11.78
C LYS A 206 -13.55 -14.50 11.23
N GLN A 207 -13.93 -13.22 11.35
CA GLN A 207 -15.27 -12.79 10.96
C GLN A 207 -15.47 -12.78 9.44
N LEU A 208 -14.48 -12.33 8.65
CA LEU A 208 -14.62 -12.36 7.19
C LEU A 208 -14.54 -13.79 6.63
N LYS A 209 -13.84 -14.72 7.30
CA LYS A 209 -13.92 -16.15 6.95
C LYS A 209 -15.35 -16.70 7.12
N LEU A 210 -16.07 -16.29 8.17
CA LEU A 210 -17.49 -16.66 8.34
C LEU A 210 -18.37 -16.12 7.21
N LEU A 211 -18.01 -14.97 6.63
CA LEU A 211 -18.66 -14.41 5.44
C LEU A 211 -18.17 -15.02 4.11
N GLY A 212 -17.27 -16.01 4.16
CA GLY A 212 -16.76 -16.75 2.99
C GLY A 212 -15.57 -16.12 2.28
N TYR A 213 -14.89 -15.17 2.92
CA TYR A 213 -13.67 -14.56 2.38
C TYR A 213 -12.40 -15.32 2.80
N CYS A 214 -11.38 -15.21 1.96
CA CYS A 214 -9.98 -15.47 2.27
C CYS A 214 -9.20 -14.16 2.03
N GLY A 215 -8.03 -13.97 2.65
CA GLY A 215 -7.32 -12.70 2.57
C GLY A 215 -5.80 -12.79 2.49
N ILE A 216 -5.21 -11.73 1.93
CA ILE A 216 -3.79 -11.41 1.95
C ILE A 216 -3.64 -10.16 2.83
N TYR A 217 -2.63 -10.13 3.70
CA TYR A 217 -2.31 -8.98 4.53
C TYR A 217 -0.84 -8.61 4.40
N LYS A 218 -0.55 -7.31 4.30
CA LYS A 218 0.79 -6.76 4.36
C LYS A 218 0.83 -5.62 5.36
N LYS A 219 1.49 -5.87 6.49
CA LYS A 219 1.85 -4.83 7.44
C LYS A 219 2.78 -3.81 6.79
N ARG A 220 2.62 -2.54 7.13
CA ARG A 220 3.63 -1.50 6.89
C ARG A 220 4.97 -1.91 7.52
N THR A 221 6.07 -1.45 6.95
CA THR A 221 7.42 -1.81 7.44
C THR A 221 7.80 -1.04 8.70
N GLY A 222 8.89 -1.42 9.36
CA GLY A 222 9.33 -0.78 10.60
C GLY A 222 8.39 -1.06 11.78
N PHE A 223 8.32 -0.13 12.74
CA PHE A 223 7.55 -0.27 13.99
C PHE A 223 6.11 0.25 13.87
N THR A 224 5.48 0.15 12.71
CA THR A 224 4.08 0.52 12.51
C THR A 224 3.14 -0.55 13.07
N CYS A 225 1.87 -0.21 13.31
CA CYS A 225 0.86 -1.14 13.84
C CYS A 225 -0.10 -1.68 12.77
N ASP A 226 -0.14 -1.06 11.60
CA ASP A 226 -1.17 -1.25 10.58
C ASP A 226 -0.61 -1.70 9.22
N GLY A 227 -1.51 -2.01 8.29
CA GLY A 227 -1.17 -2.46 6.95
C GLY A 227 -2.33 -2.40 5.96
N CYS A 228 -2.10 -2.97 4.78
CA CYS A 228 -3.11 -3.18 3.76
C CYS A 228 -3.58 -4.63 3.76
N ALA A 229 -4.84 -4.87 3.37
CA ALA A 229 -5.37 -6.21 3.16
C ALA A 229 -6.20 -6.31 1.88
N ILE A 230 -6.19 -7.48 1.23
CA ILE A 230 -7.13 -7.84 0.17
C ILE A 230 -7.85 -9.10 0.62
N PHE A 231 -9.16 -9.02 0.83
CA PHE A 231 -10.04 -10.16 1.03
C PHE A 231 -10.85 -10.44 -0.23
N TYR A 232 -11.11 -11.71 -0.55
CA TYR A 232 -11.89 -12.12 -1.70
C TYR A 232 -12.79 -13.32 -1.37
N LYS A 233 -14.00 -13.34 -1.94
CA LYS A 233 -14.91 -14.48 -1.79
C LYS A 233 -14.36 -15.68 -2.52
N MET A 234 -14.08 -16.75 -1.78
CA MET A 234 -13.50 -17.99 -2.32
C MET A 234 -14.40 -18.67 -3.37
N LYS A 235 -15.72 -18.43 -3.29
CA LYS A 235 -16.71 -18.94 -4.27
C LYS A 235 -16.75 -18.10 -5.56
N SER A 236 -16.34 -16.83 -5.52
CA SER A 236 -16.39 -15.92 -6.68
C SER A 236 -15.10 -15.99 -7.49
N VAL A 237 -13.93 -15.96 -6.82
CA VAL A 237 -12.62 -15.89 -7.46
C VAL A 237 -11.59 -16.80 -6.76
N SER A 238 -10.53 -17.15 -7.47
CA SER A 238 -9.32 -17.79 -6.94
C SER A 238 -8.16 -16.81 -7.00
N LEU A 239 -7.33 -16.79 -5.96
CA LEU A 239 -6.03 -16.15 -6.00
C LEU A 239 -5.06 -17.04 -6.78
N LEU A 240 -4.40 -16.48 -7.80
CA LEU A 240 -3.39 -17.19 -8.60
C LEU A 240 -1.97 -16.82 -8.21
N GLU A 241 -1.73 -15.52 -8.03
CA GLU A 241 -0.42 -14.96 -7.71
C GLU A 241 -0.63 -13.65 -6.93
N HIS A 242 0.30 -13.31 -6.04
CA HIS A 242 0.33 -11.99 -5.43
C HIS A 242 1.76 -11.58 -5.13
N VAL A 243 1.97 -10.27 -5.00
CA VAL A 243 3.17 -9.67 -4.43
C VAL A 243 2.82 -8.55 -3.47
N THR A 244 3.71 -8.33 -2.52
CA THR A 244 3.65 -7.20 -1.59
C THR A 244 4.76 -6.22 -1.94
N VAL A 245 4.46 -4.92 -1.94
CA VAL A 245 5.42 -3.87 -2.26
C VAL A 245 5.78 -3.12 -0.98
N GLU A 246 7.07 -2.97 -0.72
CA GLU A 246 7.60 -2.12 0.35
C GLU A 246 8.22 -0.89 -0.31
N PHE A 247 7.67 0.30 -0.06
CA PHE A 247 8.17 1.50 -0.71
C PHE A 247 9.45 2.05 -0.09
N MET A 248 9.72 1.72 1.18
CA MET A 248 10.94 2.15 1.86
C MET A 248 12.16 1.50 1.21
N GLN A 249 13.14 2.34 0.83
CA GLN A 249 14.42 1.92 0.25
C GLN A 249 15.56 2.51 1.09
N PRO A 250 16.31 1.69 1.87
CA PRO A 250 17.24 2.17 2.90
C PRO A 250 18.32 3.17 2.47
N ASN A 251 18.59 3.30 1.18
CA ASN A 251 19.63 4.18 0.62
C ASN A 251 19.08 5.29 -0.28
N ILE A 252 17.75 5.50 -0.30
CA ILE A 252 17.11 6.49 -1.16
C ILE A 252 16.31 7.44 -0.28
N PRO A 253 16.84 8.63 0.04
CA PRO A 253 16.20 9.56 0.98
C PRO A 253 14.77 9.98 0.61
N LEU A 254 14.42 9.93 -0.69
CA LEU A 254 13.05 10.18 -1.14
C LEU A 254 12.07 9.08 -0.67
N LEU A 255 12.55 7.84 -0.55
CA LEU A 255 11.78 6.64 -0.27
C LEU A 255 12.09 6.14 1.15
N ASP A 256 11.96 7.01 2.14
CA ASP A 256 12.25 6.76 3.56
C ASP A 256 10.98 6.49 4.38
N ARG A 257 9.90 6.04 3.72
CA ARG A 257 8.57 5.87 4.32
C ARG A 257 8.09 4.44 4.22
N ASN A 258 7.58 3.94 5.35
CA ASN A 258 7.14 2.56 5.55
C ASN A 258 5.78 2.20 4.91
N ASN A 259 5.34 2.97 3.91
CA ASN A 259 4.11 2.66 3.19
C ASN A 259 4.28 1.36 2.38
N VAL A 260 3.18 0.66 2.13
CA VAL A 260 3.17 -0.63 1.42
C VAL A 260 2.02 -0.72 0.42
N ALA A 261 2.08 -1.74 -0.45
CA ALA A 261 0.98 -2.12 -1.31
C ALA A 261 0.87 -3.64 -1.45
N ILE A 262 -0.27 -4.11 -1.97
CA ILE A 262 -0.48 -5.50 -2.37
C ILE A 262 -0.99 -5.49 -3.82
N VAL A 263 -0.44 -6.36 -4.66
CA VAL A 263 -0.92 -6.61 -6.02
C VAL A 263 -1.27 -8.10 -6.13
N ALA A 264 -2.51 -8.42 -6.49
CA ALA A 264 -3.02 -9.78 -6.59
C ALA A 264 -3.60 -10.07 -7.98
N VAL A 265 -3.23 -11.21 -8.56
CA VAL A 265 -3.85 -11.77 -9.76
C VAL A 265 -4.96 -12.71 -9.35
N LEU A 266 -6.19 -12.35 -9.70
CA LEU A 266 -7.40 -13.11 -9.39
C LEU A 266 -7.99 -13.72 -10.66
N CYS A 267 -8.65 -14.87 -10.50
CA CYS A 267 -9.33 -15.57 -11.58
C CYS A 267 -10.76 -15.92 -11.15
N PRO A 268 -11.80 -15.50 -11.89
CA PRO A 268 -13.17 -15.90 -11.63
C PRO A 268 -13.33 -17.42 -11.66
N LYS A 269 -14.11 -17.96 -10.72
CA LYS A 269 -14.44 -19.39 -10.73
C LYS A 269 -15.28 -19.71 -11.97
N GLY A 270 -14.90 -20.78 -12.68
CA GLY A 270 -15.57 -21.21 -13.92
C GLY A 270 -15.19 -20.43 -15.18
N LEU A 271 -14.29 -19.45 -15.10
CA LEU A 271 -13.80 -18.66 -16.25
C LEU A 271 -12.26 -18.53 -16.21
N PRO A 272 -11.51 -19.63 -16.43
CA PRO A 272 -10.05 -19.70 -16.19
C PRO A 272 -9.22 -18.70 -17.03
N ASP A 273 -9.74 -18.26 -18.17
CA ASP A 273 -9.07 -17.32 -19.08
C ASP A 273 -9.34 -15.85 -18.75
N SER A 274 -10.17 -15.57 -17.74
CA SER A 274 -10.62 -14.22 -17.38
C SER A 274 -9.89 -13.67 -16.16
N LYS A 275 -8.56 -13.76 -16.18
CA LYS A 275 -7.71 -13.25 -15.10
C LYS A 275 -7.74 -11.72 -15.06
N PHE A 276 -7.62 -11.15 -13.87
CA PHE A 276 -7.53 -9.71 -13.66
C PHE A 276 -6.67 -9.39 -12.43
N VAL A 277 -6.15 -8.18 -12.36
CA VAL A 277 -5.31 -7.69 -11.28
C VAL A 277 -6.13 -6.80 -10.35
N VAL A 278 -5.92 -6.96 -9.05
CA VAL A 278 -6.39 -6.03 -8.01
C VAL A 278 -5.19 -5.56 -7.22
N ALA A 279 -4.99 -4.24 -7.14
CA ALA A 279 -3.96 -3.62 -6.34
C ALA A 279 -4.58 -2.69 -5.29
N THR A 280 -4.06 -2.74 -4.06
CA THR A 280 -4.43 -1.83 -2.96
C THR A 280 -3.19 -1.22 -2.33
N THR A 281 -3.27 0.05 -1.91
CA THR A 281 -2.18 0.73 -1.21
C THR A 281 -2.70 1.81 -0.25
N HIS A 282 -1.84 2.25 0.66
CA HIS A 282 -2.01 3.47 1.44
C HIS A 282 -0.74 4.32 1.27
N LEU A 283 -0.81 5.36 0.44
CA LEU A 283 0.32 6.25 0.13
C LEU A 283 0.62 7.22 1.27
N LEU A 284 1.78 7.88 1.21
CA LEU A 284 2.20 8.85 2.24
C LEU A 284 1.17 9.97 2.45
N TYR A 285 0.72 10.14 3.70
CA TYR A 285 -0.17 11.21 4.12
C TYR A 285 0.40 12.62 3.91
N ASN A 286 1.64 12.88 4.36
CA ASN A 286 2.22 14.23 4.44
C ASN A 286 1.91 15.09 3.19
N PRO A 287 1.03 16.12 3.32
CA PRO A 287 0.53 16.86 2.16
C PRO A 287 1.64 17.49 1.31
N LYS A 288 2.77 17.87 1.94
CA LYS A 288 3.91 18.54 1.31
C LYS A 288 4.80 17.61 0.49
N ARG A 289 4.64 16.29 0.61
CA ARG A 289 5.54 15.29 0.02
C ARG A 289 4.92 14.55 -1.16
N GLN A 290 4.47 15.32 -2.15
CA GLN A 290 3.91 14.79 -3.38
C GLN A 290 4.97 14.05 -4.23
N ASP A 291 6.22 14.47 -4.16
CA ASP A 291 7.40 13.78 -4.68
C ASP A 291 7.45 12.32 -4.24
N VAL A 292 7.26 12.05 -2.93
CA VAL A 292 7.27 10.70 -2.37
C VAL A 292 6.09 9.90 -2.92
N ARG A 293 4.89 10.48 -2.94
CA ARG A 293 3.69 9.82 -3.47
C ARG A 293 3.85 9.43 -4.94
N LEU A 294 4.48 10.28 -5.76
CA LEU A 294 4.79 9.97 -7.16
C LEU A 294 5.79 8.82 -7.27
N ALA A 295 6.87 8.83 -6.47
CA ALA A 295 7.85 7.74 -6.44
C ALA A 295 7.24 6.41 -5.98
N GLN A 296 6.39 6.43 -4.94
CA GLN A 296 5.63 5.26 -4.49
C GLN A 296 4.74 4.71 -5.60
N MET A 297 4.02 5.59 -6.30
CA MET A 297 3.17 5.19 -7.43
C MET A 297 3.98 4.61 -8.60
N GLN A 298 5.16 5.18 -8.90
CA GLN A 298 6.06 4.66 -9.93
C GLN A 298 6.47 3.21 -9.64
N ILE A 299 6.83 2.89 -8.39
CA ILE A 299 7.16 1.53 -7.96
C ILE A 299 5.95 0.61 -8.07
N LEU A 300 4.78 1.04 -7.56
CA LEU A 300 3.56 0.23 -7.59
C LEU A 300 3.13 -0.09 -9.03
N LEU A 301 3.19 0.88 -9.94
CA LEU A 301 2.83 0.69 -11.34
C LEU A 301 3.79 -0.26 -12.06
N ALA A 302 5.08 -0.28 -11.69
CA ALA A 302 6.03 -1.26 -12.22
C ALA A 302 5.68 -2.70 -11.84
N GLU A 303 5.26 -2.93 -10.59
CA GLU A 303 4.80 -4.24 -10.13
C GLU A 303 3.46 -4.65 -10.76
N ILE A 304 2.53 -3.70 -10.94
CA ILE A 304 1.28 -3.93 -11.67
C ILE A 304 1.57 -4.29 -13.12
N GLU A 305 2.49 -3.58 -13.79
CA GLU A 305 2.93 -3.88 -15.16
C GLU A 305 3.52 -5.27 -15.28
N ARG A 306 4.40 -5.63 -14.34
CA ARG A 306 5.00 -6.95 -14.30
C ARG A 306 3.96 -8.06 -14.18
N LEU A 307 3.04 -7.95 -13.21
CA LEU A 307 2.04 -9.00 -12.92
C LEU A 307 0.94 -9.07 -13.98
N SER A 308 0.59 -7.95 -14.61
CA SER A 308 -0.47 -7.92 -15.62
C SER A 308 0.02 -8.34 -17.00
N PHE A 309 1.33 -8.30 -17.27
CA PHE A 309 1.90 -8.63 -18.57
C PHE A 309 1.68 -10.10 -18.96
N HIS A 310 1.21 -10.31 -20.18
CA HIS A 310 1.19 -11.62 -20.82
C HIS A 310 1.30 -11.46 -22.35
N LEU A 311 1.65 -12.56 -23.01
CA LEU A 311 1.59 -12.65 -24.47
C LEU A 311 0.29 -13.34 -24.87
N ASP A 312 -0.40 -12.81 -25.87
CA ASP A 312 -1.53 -13.50 -26.48
C ASP A 312 -1.08 -14.62 -27.44
N SER A 313 -2.05 -15.32 -28.04
CA SER A 313 -1.80 -16.40 -29.01
C SER A 313 -1.00 -15.94 -30.23
N LYS A 314 -1.03 -14.65 -30.56
CA LYS A 314 -0.28 -14.01 -31.65
C LYS A 314 1.04 -13.39 -31.16
N LYS A 315 1.48 -13.74 -29.94
CA LYS A 315 2.70 -13.23 -29.29
C LYS A 315 2.72 -11.70 -29.13
N GLN A 316 1.56 -11.06 -29.10
CA GLN A 316 1.46 -9.61 -28.87
C GLN A 316 1.45 -9.31 -27.38
N LYS A 317 2.08 -8.19 -27.00
CA LYS A 317 2.06 -7.66 -25.63
C LYS A 317 0.62 -7.37 -25.23
N LYS A 318 0.14 -7.99 -24.16
CA LYS A 318 -1.17 -7.74 -23.55
C LYS A 318 -1.02 -7.57 -22.05
N TYR A 319 -1.98 -6.87 -21.49
CA TYR A 319 -2.09 -6.66 -20.05
C TYR A 319 -3.44 -7.17 -19.57
N LEU A 320 -3.44 -7.82 -18.41
CA LEU A 320 -4.66 -8.19 -17.70
C LEU A 320 -5.45 -6.92 -17.34
N PRO A 321 -6.79 -6.98 -17.25
CA PRO A 321 -7.56 -5.87 -16.70
C PRO A 321 -7.17 -5.60 -15.25
N ILE A 322 -7.10 -4.34 -14.86
CA ILE A 322 -6.57 -3.91 -13.55
C ILE A 322 -7.62 -3.07 -12.82
N ILE A 323 -7.75 -3.34 -11.52
CA ILE A 323 -8.38 -2.47 -10.53
C ILE A 323 -7.28 -1.99 -9.59
N LEU A 324 -7.06 -0.68 -9.55
CA LEU A 324 -6.10 -0.02 -8.66
C LEU A 324 -6.90 0.82 -7.66
N ASN A 325 -6.80 0.51 -6.38
CA ASN A 325 -7.60 1.17 -5.35
C ASN A 325 -6.79 1.46 -4.08
N GLY A 326 -7.41 2.18 -3.14
CA GLY A 326 -6.87 2.47 -1.83
C GLY A 326 -6.94 3.94 -1.47
N ASP A 327 -6.19 4.30 -0.42
CA ASP A 327 -6.02 5.67 0.06
C ASP A 327 -4.74 6.25 -0.57
N PHE A 328 -4.93 7.19 -1.49
CA PHE A 328 -3.83 7.79 -2.24
C PHE A 328 -3.29 9.06 -1.57
N ASN A 329 -3.97 9.56 -0.52
CA ASN A 329 -3.67 10.86 0.10
C ASN A 329 -3.47 11.97 -0.96
N ALA A 330 -4.31 11.96 -1.98
CA ALA A 330 -4.19 12.80 -3.16
C ALA A 330 -5.56 13.24 -3.66
N THR A 331 -5.76 14.55 -3.81
CA THR A 331 -7.03 15.10 -4.31
C THR A 331 -7.14 14.93 -5.83
N PRO A 332 -8.34 15.07 -6.42
CA PRO A 332 -8.54 14.97 -7.87
C PRO A 332 -7.77 16.02 -8.69
N THR A 333 -7.32 17.10 -8.06
CA THR A 333 -6.52 18.19 -8.68
C THR A 333 -5.01 18.00 -8.49
N SER A 334 -4.58 16.97 -7.75
CA SER A 334 -3.16 16.70 -7.51
C SER A 334 -2.45 16.16 -8.76
N SER A 335 -1.14 16.40 -8.89
CA SER A 335 -0.40 15.84 -10.03
C SER A 335 -0.24 14.32 -9.94
N LEU A 336 -0.40 13.71 -8.76
CA LEU A 336 -0.50 12.25 -8.65
C LEU A 336 -1.78 11.73 -9.33
N TYR A 337 -2.94 12.35 -9.07
CA TYR A 337 -4.17 11.99 -9.75
C TYR A 337 -4.06 12.23 -11.26
N GLU A 338 -3.46 13.35 -11.67
CA GLU A 338 -3.17 13.63 -13.08
C GLU A 338 -2.32 12.53 -13.71
N PHE A 339 -1.23 12.14 -13.04
CA PHE A 339 -0.33 11.09 -13.51
C PHE A 339 -1.06 9.77 -13.75
N ILE A 340 -1.85 9.29 -12.77
CA ILE A 340 -2.61 8.03 -12.86
C ILE A 340 -3.66 8.10 -13.97
N SER A 341 -4.39 9.21 -14.07
CA SER A 341 -5.53 9.34 -14.99
C SER A 341 -5.10 9.64 -16.43
N LYS A 342 -4.12 10.53 -16.63
CA LYS A 342 -3.60 10.88 -17.96
C LYS A 342 -2.54 9.90 -18.45
N GLY A 343 -1.90 9.14 -17.55
CA GLY A 343 -0.83 8.19 -17.87
C GLY A 343 0.50 8.82 -18.20
N HIS A 344 0.64 10.14 -17.98
CA HIS A 344 1.87 10.89 -18.18
C HIS A 344 1.85 12.15 -17.31
N LEU A 345 3.00 12.53 -16.78
CA LEU A 345 3.21 13.75 -16.00
C LEU A 345 4.65 14.24 -16.16
N LYS A 346 4.85 15.51 -16.48
CA LYS A 346 6.17 16.15 -16.35
C LYS A 346 6.39 16.57 -14.90
N TYR A 347 7.48 16.09 -14.30
CA TYR A 347 7.84 16.38 -12.91
C TYR A 347 9.09 17.25 -12.78
N GLU A 348 9.58 17.84 -13.88
CA GLU A 348 10.81 18.63 -13.91
C GLU A 348 10.87 19.75 -12.87
N HIS A 349 9.72 20.32 -12.51
CA HIS A 349 9.62 21.38 -11.49
C HIS A 349 9.55 20.85 -10.05
N LEU A 350 9.46 19.53 -9.86
CA LEU A 350 9.27 18.86 -8.57
C LEU A 350 10.52 18.11 -8.08
N ALA A 351 11.50 17.87 -8.96
CA ALA A 351 12.65 17.03 -8.68
C ALA A 351 13.95 17.83 -8.55
N ALA A 352 14.86 17.36 -7.69
CA ALA A 352 16.16 17.98 -7.48
C ALA A 352 17.10 17.67 -8.66
N LYS A 353 17.80 18.68 -9.18
CA LYS A 353 18.96 18.47 -10.06
C LYS A 353 20.11 17.95 -9.20
N LYS A 354 20.54 16.72 -9.39
CA LYS A 354 21.73 16.15 -8.73
C LYS A 354 22.59 15.39 -9.74
N LEU A 355 23.89 15.36 -9.50
CA LEU A 355 24.81 14.38 -10.10
C LEU A 355 24.34 12.98 -9.66
N ASP A 356 24.41 12.00 -10.55
CA ASP A 356 24.23 10.62 -10.08
C ASP A 356 25.38 10.23 -9.13
N ASP A 357 25.17 9.21 -8.29
CA ASP A 357 26.17 8.74 -7.32
C ASP A 357 27.47 8.21 -7.98
N LYS A 358 27.52 8.19 -9.33
CA LYS A 358 28.70 7.82 -10.12
C LYS A 358 29.44 9.05 -10.68
N GLY A 359 29.08 10.26 -10.24
CA GLY A 359 29.73 11.51 -10.63
C GLY A 359 29.41 11.97 -12.05
N ILE A 360 28.40 11.38 -12.69
CA ILE A 360 27.97 11.76 -14.03
C ILE A 360 26.83 12.78 -13.89
N PRO A 361 26.90 13.93 -14.60
CA PRO A 361 25.79 14.89 -14.64
C PRO A 361 24.51 14.20 -15.12
N CYS A 362 23.49 14.13 -14.26
CA CYS A 362 22.16 13.74 -14.72
C CYS A 362 21.72 14.76 -15.78
N GLN A 363 21.36 14.26 -16.97
CA GLN A 363 20.88 15.11 -18.07
C GLN A 363 19.51 15.74 -17.78
N GLY A 364 18.84 15.32 -16.69
CA GLY A 364 17.54 15.81 -16.27
C GLY A 364 17.27 15.65 -14.76
N PRO A 365 16.10 16.10 -14.27
CA PRO A 365 15.69 15.94 -12.89
C PRO A 365 15.50 14.46 -12.52
N VAL A 366 16.02 14.05 -11.35
CA VAL A 366 15.90 12.68 -10.86
C VAL A 366 14.78 12.60 -9.82
N LEU A 367 13.75 11.79 -10.08
CA LEU A 367 12.76 11.43 -9.06
C LEU A 367 13.26 10.22 -8.25
N ILE A 368 13.39 9.06 -8.88
CA ILE A 368 14.03 7.87 -8.27
C ILE A 368 15.34 7.56 -8.99
N PRO A 369 16.38 7.09 -8.28
CA PRO A 369 17.67 6.76 -8.90
C PRO A 369 17.56 5.53 -9.81
N SER A 370 18.32 5.51 -10.91
CA SER A 370 18.34 4.40 -11.88
C SER A 370 18.78 3.07 -11.27
N ASP A 371 19.48 3.10 -10.14
CA ASP A 371 19.95 1.91 -9.43
C ASP A 371 18.80 1.06 -8.87
N LEU A 372 17.59 1.61 -8.71
CA LEU A 372 16.38 0.83 -8.44
C LEU A 372 15.91 -0.01 -9.63
N GLN A 373 16.46 0.20 -10.83
CA GLN A 373 16.06 -0.51 -12.04
C GLN A 373 14.57 -0.38 -12.37
N ILE A 374 13.96 0.77 -12.02
CA ILE A 374 12.59 1.13 -12.39
C ILE A 374 12.65 2.34 -13.31
N THR A 375 12.09 2.20 -14.51
CA THR A 375 12.11 3.24 -15.54
C THR A 375 11.09 4.34 -15.27
N ASP A 376 11.25 5.48 -15.94
CA ASP A 376 10.27 6.57 -15.95
C ASP A 376 8.92 6.18 -16.59
N ASN A 377 8.87 5.09 -17.37
CA ASN A 377 7.64 4.49 -17.89
C ASN A 377 6.97 3.50 -16.92
N CYS A 378 7.42 3.46 -15.66
CA CYS A 378 6.93 2.56 -14.61
C CYS A 378 7.03 1.09 -15.01
N GLN A 379 8.22 0.66 -15.41
CA GLN A 379 8.54 -0.74 -15.72
C GLN A 379 9.86 -1.13 -15.08
N HIS A 380 10.06 -2.41 -14.80
CA HIS A 380 11.39 -2.90 -14.41
C HIS A 380 12.31 -2.93 -15.63
N ALA A 381 13.45 -2.26 -15.55
CA ALA A 381 14.39 -2.10 -16.65
C ALA A 381 14.85 -3.45 -17.23
N LEU A 382 15.20 -4.41 -16.36
CA LEU A 382 15.59 -5.75 -16.78
C LEU A 382 14.49 -6.47 -17.57
N LEU A 383 13.21 -6.29 -17.19
CA LEU A 383 12.10 -6.90 -17.92
C LEU A 383 11.88 -6.23 -19.28
N VAL A 384 12.06 -4.91 -19.37
CA VAL A 384 12.03 -4.19 -20.64
C VAL A 384 13.09 -4.75 -21.57
N GLU A 385 14.31 -4.95 -21.09
CA GLU A 385 15.41 -5.50 -21.90
C GLU A 385 15.18 -6.93 -22.36
N VAL A 386 14.76 -7.81 -21.45
CA VAL A 386 14.44 -9.21 -21.79
C VAL A 386 13.32 -9.27 -22.83
N ARG A 387 12.30 -8.43 -22.70
CA ARG A 387 11.18 -8.35 -23.66
C ARG A 387 11.63 -7.75 -24.99
N ASP A 388 12.46 -6.71 -24.99
CA ASP A 388 13.00 -6.10 -26.21
C ASP A 388 13.87 -7.10 -26.98
N ALA A 389 14.72 -7.86 -26.28
CA ALA A 389 15.53 -8.91 -26.88
C ALA A 389 14.66 -9.99 -27.53
N TYR A 390 13.60 -10.43 -26.84
CA TYR A 390 12.62 -11.38 -27.38
C TYR A 390 11.97 -10.89 -28.68
N TYR A 391 11.58 -9.61 -28.76
CA TYR A 391 10.95 -9.09 -29.97
C TYR A 391 11.94 -8.92 -31.13
N LYS A 392 13.19 -8.55 -30.85
CA LYS A 392 14.24 -8.51 -31.87
C LYS A 392 14.50 -9.88 -32.51
N THR A 393 14.56 -10.95 -31.70
CA THR A 393 14.72 -12.32 -32.22
C THR A 393 13.49 -12.81 -32.98
N TYR A 394 12.30 -12.43 -32.52
CA TYR A 394 11.04 -12.78 -33.18
C TYR A 394 10.93 -12.13 -34.58
N GLU A 395 11.33 -10.86 -34.70
CA GLU A 395 11.35 -10.13 -35.98
C GLU A 395 12.42 -10.63 -36.95
N SER A 396 13.56 -11.10 -36.44
CA SER A 396 14.67 -11.61 -37.29
C SER A 396 14.42 -13.01 -37.86
N ASN A 397 13.23 -13.61 -37.70
CA ASN A 397 12.89 -14.98 -38.09
C ASN A 397 13.79 -16.07 -37.48
N ASP A 398 14.58 -15.74 -36.46
CA ASP A 398 15.37 -16.70 -35.70
C ASP A 398 14.44 -17.45 -34.73
N LYS A 399 13.71 -18.43 -35.26
CA LYS A 399 12.64 -19.14 -34.54
C LYS A 399 13.15 -20.24 -33.61
N ASP A 400 14.32 -20.06 -32.98
CA ASP A 400 14.74 -21.01 -31.95
C ASP A 400 13.77 -20.94 -30.76
N SER A 401 12.81 -21.87 -30.76
CA SER A 401 11.76 -22.01 -29.76
C SER A 401 12.34 -22.15 -28.34
N LYS A 402 13.55 -22.71 -28.20
CA LYS A 402 14.19 -22.89 -26.89
C LYS A 402 14.69 -21.57 -26.33
N HIS A 403 15.26 -20.69 -27.16
CA HIS A 403 15.70 -19.36 -26.74
C HIS A 403 14.51 -18.46 -26.35
N HIS A 404 13.40 -18.55 -27.11
CA HIS A 404 12.17 -17.82 -26.83
C HIS A 404 11.50 -18.24 -25.52
N GLU A 405 11.43 -19.56 -25.26
CA GLU A 405 10.91 -20.10 -24.01
C GLU A 405 11.82 -19.75 -22.82
N TYR A 406 13.14 -19.71 -23.03
CA TYR A 406 14.11 -19.26 -22.04
C TYR A 406 13.93 -17.79 -21.66
N LEU A 407 13.82 -16.86 -22.62
CA LEU A 407 13.62 -15.43 -22.34
C LEU A 407 12.28 -15.16 -21.63
N MET A 408 11.20 -15.85 -22.03
CA MET A 408 9.91 -15.77 -21.35
C MET A 408 9.94 -16.41 -19.96
N GLY A 409 10.69 -17.51 -19.81
CA GLY A 409 10.97 -18.14 -18.53
C GLY A 409 11.74 -17.21 -17.60
N LEU A 410 12.74 -16.48 -18.11
CA LEU A 410 13.46 -15.45 -17.37
C LEU A 410 12.52 -14.34 -16.92
N SER A 411 11.69 -13.77 -17.79
CA SER A 411 10.72 -12.72 -17.42
C SER A 411 9.77 -13.15 -16.29
N LYS A 412 9.49 -14.46 -16.13
CA LYS A 412 8.67 -15.02 -15.05
C LYS A 412 9.48 -15.40 -13.80
N LYS A 413 10.76 -15.76 -13.98
CA LYS A 413 11.68 -16.19 -12.90
C LYS A 413 12.47 -15.04 -12.28
N VAL A 414 12.47 -13.84 -12.88
CA VAL A 414 13.10 -12.67 -12.23
C VAL A 414 12.31 -12.36 -10.96
N ASP A 415 12.80 -12.89 -9.85
CA ASP A 415 12.31 -12.59 -8.51
C ASP A 415 12.79 -11.18 -8.13
N LEU A 416 12.08 -10.19 -8.66
CA LEU A 416 12.35 -8.76 -8.42
C LEU A 416 12.08 -8.37 -6.95
N ASN A 417 11.48 -9.25 -6.15
CA ASN A 417 11.35 -9.06 -4.69
C ASN A 417 12.75 -8.98 -4.02
N LYS A 418 13.80 -9.54 -4.64
CA LYS A 418 15.19 -9.46 -4.14
C LYS A 418 15.91 -8.17 -4.52
N LEU A 419 15.44 -7.42 -5.51
CA LEU A 419 16.04 -6.12 -5.87
C LEU A 419 15.71 -5.02 -4.86
N HIS A 420 14.57 -5.12 -4.17
CA HIS A 420 14.16 -4.18 -3.13
C HIS A 420 14.71 -4.52 -1.73
N ARG A 421 15.27 -5.73 -1.53
CA ARG A 421 15.62 -6.26 -0.19
C ARG A 421 17.10 -6.51 0.09
N SER A 422 18.02 -6.35 -0.87
CA SER A 422 19.43 -6.69 -0.63
C SER A 422 20.34 -5.48 -0.72
N ALA A 423 20.64 -4.91 0.44
CA ALA A 423 21.79 -4.03 0.61
C ALA A 423 23.14 -4.77 0.48
N ASN A 424 23.18 -6.11 0.26
CA ASN A 424 24.42 -6.87 0.48
C ASN A 424 24.78 -8.00 -0.50
N ASN A 425 24.08 -8.24 -1.61
CA ASN A 425 24.56 -9.19 -2.62
C ASN A 425 23.82 -9.04 -3.96
N VAL A 426 24.03 -7.93 -4.65
CA VAL A 426 23.95 -7.97 -6.11
C VAL A 426 25.30 -8.51 -6.56
N CYS A 427 25.36 -9.83 -6.84
CA CYS A 427 26.30 -10.30 -7.86
C CYS A 427 25.99 -9.47 -9.08
N SER A 428 26.82 -8.47 -9.35
CA SER A 428 26.80 -7.75 -10.60
C SER A 428 26.99 -8.81 -11.68
N PRO A 429 25.99 -9.10 -12.54
CA PRO A 429 26.39 -9.40 -13.90
C PRO A 429 27.17 -8.17 -14.33
N ASN A 430 28.23 -8.31 -15.12
CA ASN A 430 28.82 -7.17 -15.82
C ASN A 430 27.71 -6.50 -16.64
N CYS A 431 27.00 -5.55 -16.03
CA CYS A 431 25.88 -4.82 -16.60
C CYS A 431 26.28 -3.34 -16.63
N SER A 432 27.43 -3.10 -17.24
CA SER A 432 27.85 -1.80 -17.76
C SER A 432 26.95 -1.33 -18.93
N SER A 433 25.92 -2.10 -19.30
CA SER A 433 25.09 -1.89 -20.48
C SER A 433 23.77 -1.12 -20.26
N VAL A 434 23.36 -0.82 -19.02
CA VAL A 434 22.03 -0.21 -18.78
C VAL A 434 22.15 1.27 -18.41
N ARG A 435 22.50 2.07 -19.41
CA ARG A 435 22.12 3.49 -19.46
C ARG A 435 21.60 3.77 -20.86
N LYS A 436 20.46 3.17 -21.23
CA LYS A 436 19.67 3.75 -22.32
C LYS A 436 19.23 5.12 -21.81
N GLU A 437 19.84 6.19 -22.33
CA GLU A 437 19.72 7.58 -21.85
C GLU A 437 18.27 8.07 -21.75
N ASN A 438 17.33 7.40 -22.43
CA ASN A 438 15.91 7.77 -22.49
C ASN A 438 14.98 6.99 -21.53
N LEU A 439 15.49 6.09 -20.67
CA LEU A 439 14.64 5.30 -19.75
C LEU A 439 14.55 5.87 -18.33
N PHE A 440 15.45 6.77 -17.96
CA PHE A 440 15.58 7.30 -16.62
C PHE A 440 15.86 8.79 -16.65
N SER A 441 15.43 9.51 -15.61
CA SER A 441 15.72 10.94 -15.43
C SER A 441 15.30 11.81 -16.63
N THR A 442 14.25 11.40 -17.34
CA THR A 442 13.67 12.09 -18.50
C THR A 442 12.94 13.38 -18.11
N GLY A 443 12.72 13.60 -16.81
CA GLY A 443 11.89 14.69 -16.29
C GLY A 443 10.39 14.44 -16.38
N ALA A 444 9.97 13.28 -16.89
CA ALA A 444 8.56 12.91 -16.95
C ALA A 444 8.32 11.47 -16.54
N LEU A 445 7.20 11.22 -15.89
CA LEU A 445 6.69 9.87 -15.65
C LEU A 445 5.64 9.52 -16.70
N SER A 446 5.55 8.25 -17.05
CA SER A 446 4.43 7.70 -17.80
C SER A 446 4.12 6.27 -17.38
N HIS A 447 2.96 5.76 -17.78
CA HIS A 447 2.62 4.36 -17.63
C HIS A 447 1.74 3.86 -18.78
N LEU A 448 1.70 2.55 -18.98
CA LEU A 448 1.05 1.92 -20.14
C LEU A 448 -0.48 1.82 -20.03
N PHE A 449 -1.02 2.06 -18.84
CA PHE A 449 -2.45 1.87 -18.59
C PHE A 449 -3.30 3.08 -18.92
N ALA A 450 -4.53 2.82 -19.33
CA ALA A 450 -5.59 3.83 -19.41
C ALA A 450 -6.49 3.66 -18.19
N PHE A 451 -6.25 4.40 -17.12
CA PHE A 451 -7.09 4.36 -15.92
C PHE A 451 -8.21 5.38 -15.97
N LYS A 452 -9.33 5.02 -15.34
CA LYS A 452 -10.42 5.92 -15.03
C LYS A 452 -10.93 5.64 -13.62
N SER A 453 -11.22 6.70 -12.87
CA SER A 453 -11.91 6.56 -11.57
C SER A 453 -13.33 6.04 -11.77
N ALA A 454 -13.76 5.10 -10.94
CA ALA A 454 -15.15 4.65 -10.89
C ALA A 454 -16.10 5.79 -10.45
N TYR A 455 -15.58 6.77 -9.71
CA TYR A 455 -16.33 7.89 -9.16
C TYR A 455 -16.14 9.15 -9.99
N ARG A 456 -17.20 9.96 -10.04
CA ARG A 456 -17.13 11.33 -10.54
C ARG A 456 -16.83 12.22 -9.36
N HIS A 457 -15.78 13.03 -9.43
CA HIS A 457 -15.30 13.84 -8.29
C HIS A 457 -16.27 14.95 -7.83
N GLY A 458 -17.38 15.14 -8.54
CA GLY A 458 -18.34 16.21 -8.33
C GLY A 458 -17.94 17.51 -9.05
N ASP A 459 -18.72 18.55 -8.81
CA ASP A 459 -18.38 19.93 -9.18
C ASP A 459 -17.28 20.43 -8.24
N PRO A 460 -16.24 21.14 -8.69
CA PRO A 460 -15.28 21.80 -7.79
C PRO A 460 -15.92 22.64 -6.67
N ALA A 461 -17.10 23.22 -6.89
CA ALA A 461 -17.85 23.98 -5.89
C ALA A 461 -18.57 23.10 -4.85
N ASN A 462 -18.89 21.85 -5.20
CA ASN A 462 -19.51 20.88 -4.30
C ASN A 462 -18.97 19.48 -4.60
N PRO A 463 -17.72 19.19 -4.20
CA PRO A 463 -17.08 17.93 -4.54
C PRO A 463 -17.67 16.78 -3.72
N GLN A 464 -17.54 15.56 -4.25
CA GLN A 464 -17.73 14.37 -3.45
C GLN A 464 -16.56 14.21 -2.47
N ALA A 465 -16.82 13.64 -1.30
CA ALA A 465 -15.80 13.45 -0.28
C ALA A 465 -15.75 12.01 0.22
N THR A 466 -14.55 11.62 0.66
CA THR A 466 -14.27 10.31 1.25
C THR A 466 -13.81 10.43 2.69
N THR A 467 -13.21 11.56 3.10
CA THR A 467 -12.69 11.78 4.47
C THR A 467 -12.66 13.28 4.81
N PHE A 468 -12.48 13.61 6.09
CA PHE A 468 -12.34 14.98 6.58
C PHE A 468 -10.89 15.27 7.03
N GLN A 469 -10.22 16.19 6.33
CA GLN A 469 -8.84 16.63 6.61
C GLN A 469 -8.78 18.16 6.69
N ASN A 470 -9.34 18.74 7.77
CA ASN A 470 -9.70 20.17 7.90
C ASN A 470 -10.84 20.62 6.99
N GLU A 471 -10.99 19.98 5.83
CA GLU A 471 -12.15 20.05 4.96
C GLU A 471 -12.51 18.66 4.42
N TRP A 472 -13.73 18.52 3.92
CA TRP A 472 -14.16 17.30 3.26
C TRP A 472 -13.47 17.14 1.90
N VAL A 473 -12.68 16.08 1.74
CA VAL A 473 -11.86 15.81 0.57
C VAL A 473 -12.05 14.39 0.06
N MET A 474 -11.72 14.18 -1.22
CA MET A 474 -11.60 12.84 -1.82
C MET A 474 -10.13 12.47 -1.93
N VAL A 475 -9.75 11.38 -1.26
CA VAL A 475 -8.39 10.80 -1.32
C VAL A 475 -8.41 9.30 -1.60
N ASP A 476 -9.58 8.67 -1.47
CA ASP A 476 -9.79 7.25 -1.75
C ASP A 476 -10.34 7.08 -3.17
N TYR A 477 -9.79 6.11 -3.91
CA TYR A 477 -10.20 5.86 -5.28
C TYR A 477 -10.34 4.37 -5.59
N ILE A 478 -11.21 4.06 -6.55
CA ILE A 478 -11.19 2.81 -7.30
C ILE A 478 -10.96 3.18 -8.76
N PHE A 479 -9.73 3.06 -9.24
CA PHE A 479 -9.39 3.16 -10.65
C PHE A 479 -9.55 1.81 -11.33
N TYR A 480 -10.00 1.82 -12.58
CA TYR A 480 -10.09 0.63 -13.41
C TYR A 480 -9.51 0.88 -14.80
N SER A 481 -8.87 -0.14 -15.36
CA SER A 481 -8.24 -0.07 -16.68
C SER A 481 -9.25 -0.20 -17.82
N GLY A 482 -9.03 0.57 -18.88
CA GLY A 482 -9.71 0.42 -20.17
C GLY A 482 -8.72 0.55 -21.33
N LYS A 483 -9.15 1.19 -22.41
CA LYS A 483 -8.32 1.54 -23.57
C LYS A 483 -8.41 3.03 -23.88
N LYS A 484 -7.36 3.61 -24.46
CA LYS A 484 -7.41 4.93 -25.09
C LYS A 484 -7.73 4.76 -26.58
N LYS A 485 -8.77 5.43 -27.06
CA LYS A 485 -9.09 5.58 -28.49
C LYS A 485 -9.23 7.07 -28.79
N ASN A 486 -8.39 7.60 -29.67
CA ASN A 486 -8.31 9.04 -30.00
C ASN A 486 -8.10 9.91 -28.74
N GLY A 487 -7.21 9.48 -27.84
CA GLY A 487 -6.93 10.17 -26.57
C GLY A 487 -8.03 10.04 -25.50
N GLN A 488 -9.20 9.49 -25.83
CA GLN A 488 -10.31 9.33 -24.88
C GLN A 488 -10.35 7.92 -24.29
N PHE A 489 -10.69 7.83 -23.01
CA PHE A 489 -10.91 6.56 -22.33
C PHE A 489 -12.16 5.85 -22.89
N ARG A 490 -12.05 4.53 -23.09
CA ARG A 490 -13.14 3.61 -23.41
C ARG A 490 -13.00 2.38 -22.54
N ASP A 491 -14.13 1.87 -22.03
CA ASP A 491 -14.17 0.57 -21.39
C ASP A 491 -13.68 -0.52 -22.36
N ASP A 492 -13.02 -1.54 -21.83
CA ASP A 492 -12.52 -2.69 -22.59
C ASP A 492 -13.09 -4.00 -22.02
N LYS A 493 -12.23 -4.94 -21.60
CA LYS A 493 -12.64 -6.17 -20.92
C LYS A 493 -13.31 -5.88 -19.58
N LEU A 494 -12.89 -4.82 -18.88
CA LEU A 494 -13.44 -4.41 -17.60
C LEU A 494 -14.33 -3.18 -17.80
N LYS A 495 -15.60 -3.27 -17.39
CA LYS A 495 -16.61 -2.22 -17.53
C LYS A 495 -17.25 -1.92 -16.19
N LEU A 496 -17.39 -0.64 -15.86
CA LEU A 496 -18.13 -0.20 -14.68
C LEU A 496 -19.63 -0.33 -14.94
N SER A 497 -20.34 -1.03 -14.05
CA SER A 497 -21.81 -1.22 -14.13
C SER A 497 -22.57 -0.43 -13.07
N GLY A 498 -21.90 -0.05 -11.98
CA GLY A 498 -22.47 0.84 -10.97
C GLY A 498 -21.50 1.07 -9.82
N TYR A 499 -21.82 2.04 -8.96
CA TYR A 499 -21.06 2.33 -7.76
C TYR A 499 -21.96 2.90 -6.67
N LEU A 500 -21.53 2.78 -5.43
CA LEU A 500 -22.21 3.31 -4.25
C LEU A 500 -21.94 4.81 -4.15
N ARG A 501 -22.96 5.68 -4.22
CA ARG A 501 -22.78 7.14 -4.24
C ARG A 501 -21.99 7.62 -3.02
N LEU A 502 -21.01 8.50 -3.24
CA LEU A 502 -20.35 9.26 -2.19
C LEU A 502 -21.14 10.53 -1.86
N PRO A 503 -21.20 10.93 -0.58
CA PRO A 503 -21.79 12.20 -0.20
C PRO A 503 -21.02 13.38 -0.78
N TYR A 504 -21.76 14.44 -1.10
CA TYR A 504 -21.23 15.74 -1.45
C TYR A 504 -20.87 16.55 -0.21
N ARG A 505 -19.92 17.47 -0.32
CA ARG A 505 -19.49 18.37 0.76
C ARG A 505 -20.67 19.08 1.43
N SER A 506 -21.65 19.54 0.66
CA SER A 506 -22.86 20.19 1.19
C SER A 506 -23.72 19.29 2.08
N GLU A 507 -23.71 17.97 1.85
CA GLU A 507 -24.44 16.99 2.67
C GLU A 507 -23.71 16.67 3.99
N LEU A 508 -22.45 17.10 4.12
CA LEU A 508 -21.56 16.75 5.21
C LEU A 508 -21.24 17.93 6.14
N GLU A 509 -21.91 19.07 5.94
CA GLU A 509 -21.71 20.25 6.78
C GLU A 509 -22.12 19.95 8.23
N GLY A 510 -21.19 20.20 9.16
CA GLY A 510 -21.37 19.85 10.58
C GLY A 510 -21.30 18.34 10.90
N PHE A 511 -21.19 17.48 9.89
CA PHE A 511 -21.05 16.04 10.07
C PHE A 511 -19.63 15.68 10.51
N LYS A 512 -19.48 14.68 11.38
CA LYS A 512 -18.19 14.17 11.85
C LYS A 512 -18.19 12.66 11.83
N ILE A 513 -17.09 12.08 11.38
CA ILE A 513 -16.82 10.64 11.43
C ILE A 513 -15.42 10.42 12.03
N PRO A 514 -15.17 9.31 12.76
CA PRO A 514 -16.12 8.24 13.10
C PRO A 514 -17.23 8.72 14.04
N ASN A 515 -18.37 8.04 14.04
CA ASN A 515 -19.50 8.36 14.91
C ASN A 515 -20.35 7.11 15.17
N ASP A 516 -21.53 7.31 15.76
CA ASP A 516 -22.41 6.20 16.08
C ASP A 516 -22.97 5.45 14.85
N SER A 517 -22.86 6.01 13.64
CA SER A 517 -23.26 5.36 12.38
C SER A 517 -22.09 4.87 11.52
N PHE A 518 -20.91 5.51 11.60
CA PHE A 518 -19.75 5.24 10.76
C PHE A 518 -18.52 4.92 11.60
N GLY A 519 -17.91 3.74 11.39
CA GLY A 519 -16.81 3.24 12.22
C GLY A 519 -15.40 3.72 11.82
N SER A 520 -15.28 4.51 10.76
CA SER A 520 -14.03 5.06 10.25
C SER A 520 -14.18 6.56 9.99
N ASP A 521 -13.06 7.28 9.91
CA ASP A 521 -13.02 8.65 9.39
C ASP A 521 -13.03 8.72 7.87
N HIS A 522 -13.05 7.56 7.19
CA HIS A 522 -13.28 7.46 5.76
C HIS A 522 -14.65 6.83 5.46
N PHE A 523 -15.24 7.15 4.32
CA PHE A 523 -16.37 6.41 3.75
C PHE A 523 -15.85 5.27 2.89
N CYS A 524 -16.46 4.08 3.00
CA CYS A 524 -16.14 2.98 2.09
C CYS A 524 -16.49 3.35 0.64
N LEU A 525 -15.72 2.91 -0.34
CA LEU A 525 -16.07 2.95 -1.75
C LEU A 525 -16.50 1.54 -2.17
N VAL A 526 -17.59 1.41 -2.92
CA VAL A 526 -18.00 0.12 -3.52
C VAL A 526 -18.38 0.30 -4.98
N ALA A 527 -17.74 -0.45 -5.88
CA ALA A 527 -18.01 -0.42 -7.32
C ALA A 527 -18.32 -1.82 -7.86
N LYS A 528 -19.26 -1.90 -8.81
CA LYS A 528 -19.66 -3.12 -9.51
C LYS A 528 -19.10 -3.10 -10.93
N PHE A 529 -18.48 -4.19 -11.32
CA PHE A 529 -17.84 -4.36 -12.62
C PHE A 529 -18.41 -5.55 -13.39
N LEU A 530 -18.31 -5.44 -14.70
CA LEU A 530 -18.49 -6.53 -15.65
C LEU A 530 -17.12 -6.82 -16.28
N LEU A 531 -16.65 -8.05 -16.13
CA LEU A 531 -15.48 -8.56 -16.82
C LEU A 531 -15.94 -9.44 -17.99
N ASN A 532 -15.75 -8.94 -19.21
CA ASN A 532 -16.05 -9.69 -20.43
C ASN A 532 -15.00 -10.76 -20.64
N THR A 533 -15.44 -12.01 -20.78
CA THR A 533 -14.58 -13.09 -21.27
C THR A 533 -14.54 -12.92 -22.78
N GLY A 534 -13.46 -12.33 -23.30
CA GLY A 534 -13.29 -12.27 -24.76
C GLY A 534 -13.25 -13.68 -25.36
N PRO A 535 -13.54 -13.82 -26.66
CA PRO A 535 -13.27 -15.07 -27.38
C PRO A 535 -11.79 -15.45 -27.35
#